data_AF-A0A3Q0RI31-F1
#
_entry.id   AF-A0A3Q0RI31-F1
#
_cell.length_a   1.000
_cell.length_b   1.000
_cell.length_c   1.000
_cell.angle_alpha   90.00
_cell.angle_beta   90.00
_cell.angle_gamma   90.00
#
_symmetry.space_group_name_H-M   'P 1'
#
loop_
_entity.id
_entity.type
_entity.pdbx_description
1 polymer ?
#
loop_
_entity_poly.entity_id
_entity_poly.type
_entity_poly.pdbx_seq_one_letter_code
_entity_poly.pdbx_strand_id
1 'polypeptide(L)'
;MKAVQMTSQIRQNFHQDCEAAINRQINLELYASYVYLSMAYYFERDDKCLPNFAKFFHTQSKEECEHAEKLMTFQNKRGGRIFLQDIRKPDRDEWGSGVEALECALQLEKSPLRTAWLSTSLINTPWLKRAVKLRRQ
;
A
#
# COMPACT_ATOMS: atom_id res chain seq x y z
N MET A 1 2.51 -31.39 -23.63
CA MET A 1 2.59 -30.13 -24.39
C MET A 1 3.49 -29.18 -23.62
N LYS A 2 4.60 -28.70 -24.19
CA LYS A 2 5.41 -27.65 -23.55
C LYS A 2 4.70 -26.32 -23.75
N ALA A 3 4.34 -25.64 -22.67
CA ALA A 3 3.81 -24.28 -22.77
C ALA A 3 4.89 -23.39 -23.41
N VAL A 4 4.59 -22.81 -24.57
CA VAL A 4 5.44 -21.77 -25.16
C VAL A 4 5.33 -20.56 -24.24
N GLN A 5 6.41 -20.25 -23.53
CA GLN A 5 6.48 -19.08 -22.66
C GLN A 5 6.55 -17.85 -23.58
N MET A 6 5.39 -17.24 -23.87
CA MET A 6 5.28 -16.05 -24.72
C MET A 6 5.90 -14.86 -23.99
N THR A 7 7.22 -14.69 -24.14
CA THR A 7 7.95 -13.55 -23.59
C THR A 7 7.49 -12.28 -24.29
N SER A 8 7.21 -11.24 -23.51
CA SER A 8 6.82 -9.94 -24.07
C SER A 8 7.96 -9.35 -24.92
N GLN A 9 7.62 -8.81 -26.10
CA GLN A 9 8.59 -8.20 -27.03
C GLN A 9 9.35 -7.00 -26.43
N ILE A 10 8.74 -6.32 -25.47
CA ILE A 10 9.32 -5.12 -24.83
C ILE A 10 10.16 -5.46 -23.57
N ARG A 11 10.23 -6.73 -23.17
CA ARG A 11 10.93 -7.13 -21.94
C ARG A 11 12.44 -7.10 -22.15
N GLN A 12 13.12 -6.12 -21.55
CA GLN A 12 14.58 -5.98 -21.59
C GLN A 12 15.15 -5.79 -20.18
N ASN A 13 16.17 -6.58 -19.83
CA ASN A 13 16.84 -6.55 -18.52
C ASN A 13 15.84 -6.51 -17.34
N PHE A 14 14.87 -7.42 -17.34
CA PHE A 14 13.84 -7.51 -16.32
C PHE A 14 13.72 -8.94 -15.82
N HIS A 15 14.46 -9.23 -14.74
CA HIS A 15 14.55 -10.55 -14.15
C HIS A 15 13.19 -11.00 -13.60
N GLN A 16 12.95 -12.32 -13.56
CA GLN A 16 11.69 -12.88 -13.06
C GLN A 16 11.49 -12.56 -11.57
N ASP A 17 12.56 -12.47 -10.79
CA ASP A 17 12.47 -12.08 -9.38
C ASP A 17 11.99 -10.64 -9.21
N CYS A 18 12.38 -9.73 -10.12
CA CYS A 18 11.89 -8.34 -10.10
C CYS A 18 10.39 -8.29 -10.42
N GLU A 19 9.95 -9.07 -11.41
CA GLU A 19 8.54 -9.20 -11.77
C GLU A 19 7.71 -9.75 -10.61
N ALA A 20 8.21 -10.78 -9.93
CA ALA A 20 7.57 -11.37 -8.76
C ALA A 20 7.55 -10.40 -7.57
N ALA A 21 8.64 -9.66 -7.34
CA ALA A 21 8.70 -8.64 -6.29
C ALA A 21 7.70 -7.50 -6.52
N ILE A 22 7.55 -7.03 -7.76
CA ILE A 22 6.55 -6.00 -8.10
C ILE A 22 5.14 -6.52 -7.91
N ASN A 23 4.83 -7.75 -8.32
CA ASN A 23 3.51 -8.35 -8.07
C ASN A 23 3.22 -8.47 -6.56
N ARG A 24 4.21 -8.85 -5.75
CA ARG A 24 4.07 -8.86 -4.28
C ARG A 24 3.82 -7.47 -3.73
N GLN A 25 4.54 -6.45 -4.23
CA GLN A 25 4.36 -5.08 -3.78
C GLN A 25 2.96 -4.55 -4.14
N ILE A 26 2.48 -4.82 -5.35
CA ILE A 26 1.12 -4.43 -5.77
C ILE A 26 0.09 -4.97 -4.77
N ASN A 27 0.19 -6.23 -4.37
CA ASN A 27 -0.75 -6.81 -3.40
C ASN A 27 -0.62 -6.16 -2.01
N LEU A 28 0.59 -5.77 -1.59
CA LEU A 28 0.81 -5.09 -0.33
C LEU A 28 0.21 -3.68 -0.30
N GLU A 29 0.32 -2.91 -1.39
CA GLU A 29 -0.30 -1.58 -1.47
C GLU A 29 -1.84 -1.68 -1.49
N LEU A 30 -2.39 -2.70 -2.18
CA LEU A 30 -3.83 -2.97 -2.15
C LEU A 30 -4.30 -3.39 -0.76
N TYR A 31 -3.53 -4.22 -0.04
CA TYR A 31 -3.82 -4.57 1.35
C TYR A 31 -3.78 -3.34 2.27
N ALA A 32 -2.75 -2.49 2.14
CA ALA A 32 -2.67 -1.25 2.90
C ALA A 32 -3.86 -0.31 2.62
N SER A 33 -4.24 -0.17 1.34
CA SER A 33 -5.43 0.57 0.93
C SER A 33 -6.70 0.04 1.63
N TYR A 34 -6.85 -1.30 1.69
CA TYR A 34 -7.99 -1.94 2.32
C TYR A 34 -8.01 -1.74 3.85
N VAL A 35 -6.85 -1.81 4.51
CA VAL A 35 -6.73 -1.53 5.95
C VAL A 35 -7.09 -0.08 6.25
N TYR A 36 -6.58 0.88 5.49
CA TYR A 36 -6.93 2.29 5.65
C TYR A 36 -8.41 2.55 5.39
N LEU A 37 -9.02 1.84 4.44
CA LEU A 37 -10.46 1.93 4.20
C LEU A 37 -11.27 1.44 5.41
N SER A 38 -10.85 0.32 6.03
CA SER A 38 -11.45 -0.18 7.27
C SER A 38 -11.35 0.85 8.41
N MET A 39 -10.18 1.45 8.61
CA MET A 39 -10.00 2.52 9.60
C MET A 39 -10.90 3.73 9.32
N ALA A 40 -11.00 4.15 8.07
CA ALA A 40 -11.80 5.32 7.68
C ALA A 40 -13.27 5.15 8.06
N TYR A 41 -13.87 4.03 7.67
CA TYR A 41 -15.27 3.73 7.98
C TYR A 41 -15.50 3.42 9.46
N TYR A 42 -14.51 2.93 10.18
CA TYR A 42 -14.63 2.76 11.64
C TYR A 42 -14.73 4.11 12.36
N PHE A 43 -13.94 5.11 11.97
CA PHE A 43 -13.98 6.45 12.58
C PHE A 43 -15.15 7.32 12.09
N GLU A 44 -15.77 6.95 10.97
CA GLU A 44 -16.99 7.58 10.44
C GLU A 44 -18.27 7.16 11.18
N ARG A 45 -18.24 6.03 11.91
CA ARG A 45 -19.38 5.56 12.69
C ARG A 45 -19.86 6.61 13.70
N ASP A 46 -21.16 6.59 13.99
CA ASP A 46 -21.84 7.52 14.90
C ASP A 46 -21.32 7.42 16.34
N ASP A 47 -20.87 6.24 16.76
CA ASP A 47 -20.30 5.99 18.09
C ASP A 47 -18.90 6.57 18.29
N LYS A 48 -18.10 6.71 17.22
CA LYS A 48 -16.77 7.33 17.26
C LYS A 48 -16.82 8.81 16.89
N CYS A 49 -17.57 9.16 15.85
CA CYS A 49 -17.78 10.52 15.36
C CYS A 49 -16.47 11.33 15.23
N LEU A 50 -15.44 10.75 14.61
CA LEU A 50 -14.15 11.39 14.35
C LEU A 50 -13.96 11.66 12.85
N PRO A 51 -14.71 12.62 12.25
CA PRO A 51 -14.76 12.81 10.80
C PRO A 51 -13.41 13.22 10.19
N ASN A 52 -12.54 13.89 10.96
CA ASN A 52 -11.20 14.25 10.50
C ASN A 52 -10.28 13.02 10.39
N PHE A 53 -10.41 12.04 11.29
CA PHE A 53 -9.70 10.77 11.19
C PHE A 53 -10.22 9.96 10.02
N ALA A 54 -11.55 9.88 9.86
CA ALA A 54 -12.16 9.22 8.71
C ALA A 54 -11.65 9.81 7.38
N LYS A 55 -11.66 11.14 7.24
CA LYS A 55 -11.14 11.83 6.05
C LYS A 55 -9.65 11.58 5.81
N PHE A 56 -8.84 11.59 6.86
CA PHE A 56 -7.41 11.28 6.79
C PHE A 56 -7.17 9.87 6.24
N PHE A 57 -7.79 8.85 6.84
CA PHE A 57 -7.62 7.47 6.40
C PHE A 57 -8.24 7.19 5.03
N HIS A 58 -9.33 7.86 4.66
CA HIS A 58 -9.85 7.81 3.30
C HIS A 58 -8.85 8.34 2.26
N THR A 59 -8.15 9.42 2.61
CA THR A 59 -7.12 10.01 1.73
C THR A 59 -5.95 9.05 1.61
N GLN A 60 -5.46 8.49 2.72
CA GLN A 60 -4.41 7.46 2.67
C GLN A 60 -4.82 6.24 1.85
N SER A 61 -6.04 5.71 2.04
CA SER A 61 -6.52 4.56 1.27
C SER A 61 -6.47 4.82 -0.25
N LYS A 62 -6.84 6.03 -0.70
CA LYS A 62 -6.76 6.43 -2.10
C LYS A 62 -5.32 6.54 -2.60
N GLU A 63 -4.43 7.18 -1.82
CA GLU A 63 -3.01 7.28 -2.15
C GLU A 63 -2.39 5.89 -2.38
N GLU A 64 -2.73 4.90 -1.55
CA GLU A 64 -2.20 3.54 -1.71
C GLU A 64 -2.75 2.79 -2.91
N CYS A 65 -4.02 3.04 -3.26
CA CYS A 65 -4.57 2.51 -4.51
C CYS A 65 -3.84 3.09 -5.72
N GLU A 66 -3.55 4.40 -5.71
CA GLU A 66 -2.75 5.03 -6.77
C GLU A 66 -1.31 4.46 -6.83
N HIS A 67 -0.70 4.13 -5.68
CA HIS A 67 0.60 3.47 -5.66
C HIS A 67 0.54 2.08 -6.32
N ALA A 68 -0.48 1.28 -6.00
CA ALA A 68 -0.69 -0.02 -6.64
C ALA A 68 -0.85 0.12 -8.17
N GLU A 69 -1.66 1.07 -8.64
CA GLU A 69 -1.87 1.33 -10.07
C GLU A 69 -0.61 1.79 -10.79
N LYS A 70 0.23 2.62 -10.14
CA LYS A 70 1.53 3.03 -10.68
C LYS A 70 2.45 1.83 -10.86
N LEU A 71 2.47 0.90 -9.90
CA LEU A 71 3.24 -0.34 -9.98
C LEU A 71 2.72 -1.29 -11.08
N MET A 72 1.40 -1.44 -11.20
CA MET A 72 0.78 -2.20 -12.29
C MET A 72 1.17 -1.63 -13.65
N THR A 73 1.08 -0.31 -13.81
CA THR A 73 1.49 0.38 -15.03
C THR A 73 2.97 0.17 -15.32
N PHE A 74 3.82 0.23 -14.29
CA PHE A 74 5.25 -0.03 -14.41
C PHE A 74 5.55 -1.48 -14.84
N GLN A 75 4.88 -2.46 -14.24
CA GLN A 75 4.99 -3.87 -14.58
C GLN A 75 4.71 -4.11 -16.08
N ASN A 76 3.61 -3.54 -16.58
CA ASN A 76 3.23 -3.63 -17.98
C ASN A 76 4.25 -2.94 -18.90
N LYS A 77 4.78 -1.77 -18.52
CA LYS A 77 5.82 -1.05 -19.26
C LYS A 77 7.13 -1.84 -19.37
N ARG A 78 7.47 -2.66 -18.38
CA ARG A 78 8.68 -3.53 -18.39
C ARG A 78 8.45 -4.86 -19.11
N GLY A 79 7.26 -5.10 -19.66
CA GLY A 79 6.90 -6.37 -20.30
C GLY A 79 6.66 -7.52 -19.32
N GLY A 80 6.45 -7.21 -18.04
CA GLY A 80 6.00 -8.17 -17.04
C GLY A 80 4.53 -8.56 -17.21
N ARG A 81 4.06 -9.46 -16.36
CA ARG A 81 2.67 -9.87 -16.21
C ARG A 81 2.20 -9.57 -14.80
N ILE A 82 1.03 -8.96 -14.71
CA ILE A 82 0.38 -8.65 -13.45
C ILE A 82 -0.38 -9.90 -13.02
N PHE A 83 -0.11 -10.37 -11.81
CA PHE A 83 -0.87 -11.43 -11.16
C PHE A 83 -1.44 -10.87 -9.85
N LEU A 84 -2.70 -10.43 -9.90
CA LEU A 84 -3.41 -10.01 -8.70
C LEU A 84 -3.67 -11.23 -7.82
N GLN A 85 -3.48 -11.04 -6.52
CA GLN A 85 -3.68 -12.07 -5.52
C GLN A 85 -4.83 -11.67 -4.61
N ASP A 86 -5.27 -12.62 -3.79
CA ASP A 86 -6.29 -12.35 -2.79
C ASP A 86 -5.78 -11.30 -1.80
N ILE A 87 -6.58 -10.25 -1.65
CA ILE A 87 -6.39 -9.24 -0.62
C ILE A 87 -7.03 -9.81 0.65
N ARG A 88 -6.19 -10.15 1.64
CA ARG A 88 -6.68 -10.66 2.92
C ARG A 88 -7.48 -9.57 3.62
N LYS A 89 -8.51 -9.99 4.34
CA LYS A 89 -9.20 -9.12 5.29
C LYS A 89 -8.18 -8.55 6.30
N PRO A 90 -8.28 -7.27 6.68
CA PRO A 90 -7.51 -6.71 7.79
C PRO A 90 -7.64 -7.58 9.05
N ASP A 91 -6.55 -7.72 9.81
CA ASP A 91 -6.54 -8.52 11.04
C ASP A 91 -7.44 -7.93 12.16
N ARG A 92 -7.89 -6.68 12.00
CA ARG A 92 -8.69 -5.94 12.97
C ARG A 92 -9.85 -5.21 12.28
N ASP A 93 -11.04 -5.37 12.84
CA ASP A 93 -12.23 -4.60 12.46
C ASP A 93 -12.55 -3.49 13.48
N GLU A 94 -12.00 -3.60 14.69
CA GLU A 94 -12.11 -2.61 15.76
C GLU A 94 -10.76 -1.95 15.99
N TRP A 95 -10.70 -0.63 15.76
CA TRP A 95 -9.46 0.14 15.83
C TRP A 95 -9.26 0.86 17.16
N GLY A 96 -10.19 0.69 18.10
CA GLY A 96 -10.12 1.28 19.43
C GLY A 96 -10.14 2.81 19.36
N SER A 97 -9.05 3.43 19.84
CA SER A 97 -8.80 4.86 19.85
C SER A 97 -8.07 5.35 18.58
N GLY A 98 -8.14 6.65 18.30
CA GLY A 98 -7.40 7.26 17.18
C GLY A 98 -5.88 7.07 17.29
N VAL A 99 -5.33 6.97 18.51
CA VAL A 99 -3.89 6.74 18.73
C VAL A 99 -3.50 5.33 18.33
N GLU A 100 -4.27 4.32 18.74
CA GLU A 100 -4.00 2.91 18.37
C GLU A 100 -4.10 2.70 16.86
N ALA A 101 -5.06 3.36 16.20
CA ALA A 101 -5.16 3.32 14.75
C ALA A 101 -3.95 3.96 14.06
N LEU A 102 -3.47 5.10 14.56
CA LEU A 102 -2.26 5.75 14.03
C LEU A 102 -0.99 4.93 14.29
N GLU A 103 -0.90 4.24 15.43
CA GLU A 103 0.21 3.33 15.71
C GLU A 103 0.20 2.14 14.75
N CYS A 104 -0.97 1.58 14.46
CA CYS A 104 -1.10 0.51 13.48
C CYS A 104 -0.75 1.00 12.06
N ALA A 105 -1.24 2.19 11.67
CA ALA A 105 -0.86 2.83 10.42
C ALA A 105 0.67 3.01 10.33
N LEU A 106 1.31 3.50 11.39
CA LEU A 106 2.77 3.65 11.44
C LEU A 106 3.51 2.31 11.32
N GLN A 107 2.97 1.23 11.88
CA GLN A 107 3.55 -0.10 11.75
C GLN A 107 3.42 -0.64 10.31
N LEU A 108 2.28 -0.41 9.65
CA LEU A 108 2.08 -0.77 8.24
C LEU A 108 3.07 -0.04 7.33
N GLU A 109 3.28 1.25 7.57
CA GLU A 109 4.28 2.05 6.85
C GLU A 109 5.71 1.57 7.05
N LYS A 110 6.06 1.19 8.28
CA LYS A 110 7.39 0.70 8.65
C LYS A 110 7.65 -0.73 8.19
N SER A 111 6.71 -1.38 7.52
CA SER A 111 6.97 -2.70 6.96
C SER A 111 8.21 -2.63 6.05
N PRO A 112 9.16 -3.60 6.15
CA PRO A 112 10.43 -3.53 5.43
C PRO A 112 10.26 -3.37 3.92
N LEU A 113 9.19 -3.96 3.38
CA LEU A 113 8.84 -3.90 1.97
C LEU A 113 8.39 -2.49 1.57
N ARG A 114 7.62 -1.78 2.39
CA ARG A 114 7.23 -0.37 2.12
C ARG A 114 8.33 0.64 2.35
N THR A 115 9.16 0.44 3.38
CA THR A 115 10.24 1.37 3.70
C THR A 115 11.23 1.46 2.53
N ALA A 116 11.50 0.34 1.86
CA ALA A 116 12.29 0.33 0.64
C ALA A 116 11.62 1.15 -0.48
N TRP A 117 10.32 0.98 -0.74
CA TRP A 117 9.60 1.72 -1.79
C TRP A 117 9.46 3.23 -1.51
N LEU A 118 9.14 3.61 -0.27
CA LEU A 118 9.06 5.01 0.16
C LEU A 118 10.43 5.70 0.13
N SER A 119 11.52 4.95 0.34
CA SER A 119 12.88 5.48 0.24
C SER A 119 13.36 5.63 -1.21
N THR A 120 12.85 4.83 -2.14
CA THR A 120 13.37 4.78 -3.53
C THR A 120 12.51 5.56 -4.52
N SER A 121 11.31 5.99 -4.13
CA SER A 121 10.42 6.82 -4.94
C SER A 121 10.22 8.19 -4.30
N LEU A 122 10.08 9.22 -5.13
CA LEU A 122 9.68 10.60 -4.77
C LEU A 122 8.24 10.68 -4.22
N ILE A 123 7.79 9.68 -3.47
CA ILE A 123 6.51 9.71 -2.76
C ILE A 123 6.77 10.42 -1.44
N ASN A 124 6.60 11.73 -1.48
CA ASN A 124 6.62 12.59 -0.31
C ASN A 124 5.37 12.28 0.52
N THR A 125 5.38 11.26 1.38
CA THR A 125 4.36 11.06 2.41
C THR A 125 4.57 12.11 3.50
N PRO A 126 3.92 13.29 3.43
CA PRO A 126 4.30 14.44 4.25
C PRO A 126 3.99 14.18 5.73
N TRP A 127 3.01 13.29 5.98
CA TRP A 127 2.59 12.89 7.30
C TRP A 127 3.64 12.01 8.00
N LEU A 128 4.31 11.08 7.31
CA LEU A 128 5.40 10.26 7.87
C LEU A 128 6.59 11.14 8.27
N LYS A 129 6.95 12.10 7.41
CA LYS A 129 7.99 13.10 7.72
C LYS A 129 7.63 13.94 8.94
N ARG A 130 6.36 14.32 9.10
CA ARG A 130 5.85 15.03 10.30
C ARG A 130 5.84 14.14 11.54
N ALA A 131 5.39 12.90 11.44
CA ALA A 131 5.30 11.95 12.56
C ALA A 131 6.69 11.59 13.09
N VAL A 132 7.68 11.37 12.21
CA VAL A 132 9.08 11.13 12.61
C VAL A 132 9.70 12.38 13.25
N LYS A 133 9.34 13.58 12.80
CA LYS A 133 9.81 14.84 13.39
C LYS A 133 9.22 15.09 14.78
N LEU A 134 7.95 14.77 15.00
CA LEU A 134 7.26 14.94 16.30
C LEU A 134 7.76 13.97 17.38
N ARG A 135 8.29 12.80 17.00
CA ARG A 135 8.84 11.81 17.95
C ARG A 135 10.26 12.13 18.45
N ARG A 136 10.93 13.11 17.83
CA ARG A 136 12.28 13.57 18.19
C ARG A 136 12.28 14.81 19.11
N GLN A 137 11.10 15.29 19.49
CA GLN A 137 10.90 16.33 20.51
C GLN A 137 10.32 15.68 21.75
#